data_AF-A0A0G1PLT8-F1
#
_entry.id   AF-A0A0G1PLT8-F1
#
_cell.length_a   1.000
_cell.length_b   1.000
_cell.length_c   1.000
_cell.angle_alpha   90.00
_cell.angle_beta   90.00
_cell.angle_gamma   90.00
#
_symmetry.space_group_name_H-M   'P 1'
#
loop_
_entity.id
_entity.type
_entity.pdbx_description
1 polymer ?
#
loop_
_entity_poly.entity_id
_entity_poly.type
_entity_poly.pdbx_seq_one_letter_code
_entity_poly.pdbx_strand_id
1 'polypeptide(L)' 'MHERRISERTIKDAIANPTRIGYDQKGRMLIKKLYRKNGKARLLLIVGEEKDDILEIITIIDTSKVKKYL' A
#
# COMPACT_ATOMS: atom_id res chain seq x y z
N MET A 1 7.44 -15.02 2.17
CA MET A 1 7.08 -13.80 1.41
C MET A 1 7.87 -13.71 0.09
N HIS A 2 7.83 -14.75 -0.75
CA HIS A 2 8.65 -14.83 -1.97
C HIS A 2 7.92 -14.36 -3.24
N GLU A 3 6.63 -14.00 -3.14
CA GLU A 3 5.76 -13.83 -4.32
C GLU A 3 5.51 -12.38 -4.78
N ARG A 4 6.12 -11.37 -4.16
CA ARG A 4 6.08 -9.99 -4.68
C ARG A 4 7.45 -9.35 -4.46
N ARG A 5 8.14 -8.92 -5.52
CA ARG A 5 9.43 -8.20 -5.49
C ARG A 5 9.29 -6.78 -4.90
N ILE A 6 8.68 -6.67 -3.73
CA ILE A 6 8.47 -5.43 -2.98
C ILE A 6 9.37 -5.55 -1.74
N SER A 7 10.25 -4.57 -1.54
CA SER A 7 11.12 -4.59 -0.38
C SER A 7 10.32 -4.24 0.88
N GLU A 8 10.67 -4.85 2.00
CA GLU A 8 10.09 -4.52 3.31
C GLU A 8 10.25 -3.02 3.62
N ARG A 9 11.37 -2.42 3.22
CA ARG A 9 11.60 -0.97 3.32
C ARG A 9 10.54 -0.15 2.59
N THR A 10 10.11 -0.57 1.40
CA THR A 10 9.04 0.11 0.66
C THR A 10 7.70 0.00 1.37
N ILE A 11 7.42 -1.14 2.02
CA ILE A 11 6.20 -1.33 2.80
C ILE A 11 6.23 -0.43 4.05
N LYS A 12 7.33 -0.43 4.79
CA LYS A 12 7.52 0.45 5.97
C LYS A 12 7.38 1.92 5.60
N ASP A 13 7.98 2.37 4.50
CA ASP A 13 7.83 3.75 4.02
C ASP A 13 6.39 4.08 3.59
N ALA A 14 5.67 3.13 3.00
CA ALA A 14 4.27 3.33 2.63
C ALA A 14 3.35 3.47 3.85
N ILE A 15 3.64 2.73 4.93
CA ILE A 15 2.89 2.81 6.19
C ILE A 15 3.23 4.11 6.95
N ALA A 16 4.52 4.45 7.05
CA ALA A 16 4.96 5.65 7.77
C ALA A 16 4.66 6.96 7.02
N ASN A 17 4.77 6.95 5.69
CA ASN A 17 4.61 8.12 4.82
C ASN A 17 3.64 7.84 3.66
N PRO A 18 2.36 7.58 3.94
CA PRO A 18 1.38 7.29 2.89
C PRO A 18 1.13 8.51 2.02
N THR A 19 0.88 8.28 0.74
CA THR A 19 0.37 9.34 -0.14
C THR A 19 -1.10 9.64 0.18
N ARG A 20 -1.87 8.60 0.49
CA ARG A 20 -3.26 8.73 0.90
C ARG A 20 -3.67 7.54 1.77
N ILE A 21 -4.44 7.80 2.80
CA ILE A 21 -5.12 6.78 3.58
C ILE A 21 -6.62 6.88 3.26
N GLY A 22 -7.29 5.75 3.21
CA GLY A 22 -8.75 5.67 3.15
C GLY A 22 -9.23 4.42 3.85
N TYR A 23 -10.54 4.22 3.82
CA TYR A 23 -11.18 3.03 4.38
C TYR A 23 -12.17 2.47 3.36
N ASP A 24 -12.31 1.14 3.32
CA ASP A 24 -13.37 0.51 2.55
C ASP A 24 -14.68 0.43 3.35
N GLN A 25 -15.75 -0.07 2.72
CA GLN A 25 -17.06 -0.20 3.35
C GLN A 25 -17.10 -1.16 4.55
N LYS A 26 -16.08 -2.01 4.71
CA LYS A 26 -15.93 -2.93 5.82
C LYS A 26 -15.02 -2.38 6.92
N GLY A 27 -14.62 -1.11 6.83
CA GLY A 27 -13.73 -0.46 7.79
C GLY A 27 -12.25 -0.83 7.61
N ARG A 28 -11.88 -1.52 6.53
CA ARG A 28 -10.48 -1.91 6.29
C ARG A 28 -9.69 -0.71 5.81
N MET A 29 -8.51 -0.52 6.40
CA MET A 29 -7.61 0.56 6.06
C MET A 29 -6.97 0.32 4.69
N LEU A 30 -6.99 1.35 3.85
CA LEU A 30 -6.42 1.39 2.51
C LEU A 30 -5.29 2.41 2.46
N ILE A 31 -4.06 1.93 2.61
CA ILE A 31 -2.85 2.75 2.57
C ILE A 31 -2.34 2.77 1.13
N LYS A 32 -2.33 3.94 0.51
CA LYS A 32 -1.86 4.16 -0.85
C LYS A 32 -0.54 4.92 -0.83
N LYS A 33 0.46 4.39 -1.53
CA LYS A 33 1.75 5.05 -1.76
C LYS A 33 2.07 5.12 -3.24
N LEU A 34 2.24 6.33 -3.74
CA LEU A 34 2.83 6.56 -5.05
C LEU A 34 4.36 6.61 -4.92
N TYR A 35 5.05 5.86 -5.76
CA TYR A 35 6.51 5.84 -5.80
C TYR A 35 7.01 5.63 -7.23
N ARG A 36 8.31 5.84 -7.45
CA ARG A 36 8.96 5.58 -8.73
C ARG A 36 9.88 4.37 -8.61
N LYS A 37 9.79 3.44 -9.57
CA LYS A 37 10.69 2.28 -9.70
C LYS A 37 11.12 2.17 -11.15
N ASN A 38 12.43 2.21 -11.40
CA ASN A 38 13.02 2.19 -12.75
C ASN A 38 12.42 3.27 -13.67
N GLY A 39 12.32 4.51 -13.17
CA GLY A 39 11.75 5.64 -13.92
C GLY A 39 10.22 5.62 -14.11
N LYS A 40 9.53 4.53 -13.73
CA LYS A 40 8.09 4.38 -13.90
C LYS A 40 7.35 4.65 -12.59
N ALA A 41 6.24 5.39 -12.68
CA ALA A 41 5.35 5.61 -11.55
C ALA A 41 4.57 4.32 -11.21
N ARG A 42 4.51 4.01 -9.92
CA ARG A 42 3.83 2.85 -9.36
C ARG A 42 2.93 3.27 -8.21
N LEU A 43 1.91 2.44 -7.99
CA LEU A 43 1.02 2.53 -6.85
C LEU A 43 1.19 1.26 -6.02
N LEU A 44 1.59 1.44 -4.77
CA LEU A 44 1.49 0.41 -3.75
C LEU A 44 0.20 0.65 -2.97
N LEU A 45 -0.67 -0.35 -2.93
CA LEU A 45 -1.86 -0.38 -2.10
C LEU A 45 -1.68 -1.47 -1.04
N ILE A 46 -1.70 -1.07 0.21
CA ILE A 46 -1.69 -1.96 1.37
C ILE A 46 -3.08 -1.90 1.98
N VAL A 47 -3.68 -3.08 2.15
CA VAL A 47 -4.98 -3.27 2.78
C VAL A 47 -4.75 -3.98 4.10
N GLY A 48 -5.27 -3.42 5.18
CA GLY A 48 -5.15 -4.02 6.50
C GLY A 48 -6.31 -3.66 7.42
N GLU A 49 -6.37 -4.34 8.54
CA GLU A 49 -7.29 -4.06 9.65
C GLU A 49 -6.48 -3.63 10.85
N GLU A 50 -6.97 -2.64 11.58
CA GLU A 50 -6.38 -2.19 12.83
C GLU A 50 -7.11 -2.90 13.99
N LYS A 51 -6.35 -3.62 14.81
CA LYS A 51 -6.83 -4.30 16.02
C LYS A 51 -5.84 -4.06 17.14
N ASP A 52 -6.28 -3.47 18.24
CA ASP A 52 -5.47 -3.28 19.46
C ASP A 52 -4.06 -2.71 19.18
N ASP A 53 -4.00 -1.59 18.45
CA ASP A 53 -2.77 -0.91 17.98
C ASP A 53 -1.88 -1.72 17.00
N ILE A 54 -2.34 -2.87 16.53
CA ILE A 54 -1.67 -3.69 15.52
C ILE A 54 -2.38 -3.53 14.17
N LEU A 55 -1.62 -3.11 13.15
CA LEU A 55 -2.07 -3.15 11.76
C LEU A 55 -1.81 -4.53 11.15
N GLU A 56 -2.86 -5.34 11.05
CA GLU A 56 -2.82 -6.64 10.38
C GLU A 56 -2.93 -6.44 8.86
N ILE A 57 -1.85 -6.71 8.13
CA ILE A 57 -1.82 -6.54 6.67
C ILE A 57 -2.46 -7.77 6.00
N ILE A 58 -3.61 -7.56 5.38
CA ILE A 58 -4.36 -8.60 4.67
C ILE A 58 -3.83 -8.77 3.24
N THR A 59 -3.53 -7.66 2.55
CA THR A 59 -3.17 -7.71 1.12
C THR A 59 -2.27 -6.54 0.73
N ILE A 60 -1.30 -6.82 -0.14
CA ILE A 60 -0.42 -5.82 -0.74
C ILE A 60 -0.46 -5.94 -2.26
N ILE A 61 -0.74 -4.84 -2.95
CA ILE A 61 -0.81 -4.77 -4.41
C ILE A 61 0.20 -3.72 -4.89
N ASP A 62 1.19 -4.15 -5.68
CA ASP A 62 2.09 -3.27 -6.46
C ASP A 62 1.61 -3.29 -7.91
N THR A 63 1.14 -2.14 -8.40
CA THR A 63 0.68 -1.98 -9.77
C THR A 63 1.31 -0.75 -10.42
N SER A 64 1.38 -0.76 -11.75
CA SER A 64 1.70 0.46 -12.49
C SER A 64 0.61 1.50 -12.20
N LYS A 65 0.97 2.78 -12.15
CA LYS A 65 0.01 3.85 -11.86
C LYS A 65 -1.06 3.89 -12.96
N VAL A 66 -2.21 3.25 -12.73
CA VAL A 66 -3.38 3.36 -13.59
C VAL A 66 -3.99 4.74 -13.32
N LYS A 67 -4.06 5.59 -14.35
CA LYS A 67 -4.66 6.95 -14.28
C LYS A 67 -6.09 6.97 -13.72
N LYS A 68 -6.75 5.82 -13.59
CA LYS A 68 -8.14 5.63 -13.13
C LYS A 68 -8.35 5.86 -11.62
N TYR A 69 -7.28 5.95 -10.81
CA TYR A 69 -7.37 6.09 -9.34
C TYR A 69 -6.85 7.43 -8.79
N LEU A 70 -6.56 8.38 -9.67
CA LEU A 70 -6.42 9.80 -9.36
C LEU A 70 -7.71 10.52 -9.81
#